data_AF-F7X4A2-F1
#
_entry.id   AF-F7X4A2-F1
#
_cell.length_a   1.000
_cell.length_b   1.000
_cell.length_c   1.000
_cell.angle_alpha   90.00
_cell.angle_beta   90.00
_cell.angle_gamma   90.00
#
_symmetry.space_group_name_H-M   'P 1'
#
loop_
_entity.id
_entity.type
_entity.pdbx_description
1 polymer ?
#
loop_
_entity_poly.entity_id
_entity_poly.type
_entity_poly.pdbx_seq_one_letter_code
_entity_poly.pdbx_strand_id
1 'polypeptide(L)'
;MTDKITLSDLQAAHVERQEEWCPDQKPDLSFRGNEMAGEVGEACNVIKKLERERHGWRGSRATKEQLAEELADVVHTAVLCAITAGIDLEPAVIDKFNSTSEKNGLASRIRSCLLDKPEAVEGVAVDGWYDGAPGKPWAEEWFIAETTWGDRVVLTALPEEWTYDFKTADDTYIKADMIKRWMQFPDSQYIAPADTDAAQSAGERLRGLIRWAHDTLYEINPSNYDHDEVCKLNDASVEVILGLAVELGEKHGKSDAWWAQRNAIKGDRA
;
A
#
# COMPACT_ATOMS: atom_id res chain seq x y z
N MET A 1 -0.38 26.49 27.14
CA MET A 1 -0.09 26.41 25.70
C MET A 1 -0.75 25.13 25.23
N THR A 2 -1.71 25.20 24.31
CA THR A 2 -2.24 24.01 23.65
C THR A 2 -1.35 23.81 22.44
N ASP A 3 -0.25 23.09 22.64
CA ASP A 3 0.66 22.78 21.56
C ASP A 3 -0.11 21.89 20.58
N LYS A 4 -0.34 22.44 19.39
CA LYS A 4 -0.95 21.70 18.28
C LYS A 4 0.15 20.83 17.69
N ILE A 5 -0.12 19.54 17.55
CA ILE A 5 0.76 18.61 16.85
C ILE A 5 0.11 18.22 15.52
N THR A 6 0.91 18.21 14.46
CA THR A 6 0.51 17.72 13.14
C THR A 6 0.85 16.24 12.98
N LEU A 7 0.29 15.55 11.98
CA LEU A 7 0.68 14.16 11.71
C LEU A 7 2.12 14.11 11.18
N SER A 8 2.53 15.17 10.47
CA SER A 8 3.92 15.38 10.03
C SER A 8 4.89 15.50 11.22
N ASP A 9 4.54 16.30 12.25
CA ASP A 9 5.35 16.43 13.47
C ASP A 9 5.47 15.08 14.19
N LEU A 10 4.37 14.32 14.25
CA LEU A 10 4.35 13.00 14.87
C LEU A 10 5.19 11.99 14.08
N GLN A 11 5.14 12.01 12.74
CA GLN A 11 6.00 11.20 11.89
C GLN A 11 7.47 11.52 12.12
N ALA A 12 7.86 12.80 12.14
CA ALA A 12 9.23 13.24 12.38
C ALA A 12 9.73 12.77 13.76
N ALA A 13 8.94 12.98 14.81
CA ALA A 13 9.28 12.55 16.17
C ALA A 13 9.48 11.04 16.27
N HIS A 14 8.69 10.24 15.54
CA HIS A 14 8.88 8.78 15.51
C HIS A 14 10.12 8.35 14.74
N VAL A 15 10.48 9.03 13.65
CA VAL A 15 11.73 8.75 12.91
C VAL A 15 12.93 8.98 13.85
N GLU A 16 12.95 10.11 14.55
CA GLU A 16 14.01 10.42 15.53
C GLU A 16 14.05 9.35 16.64
N ARG A 17 12.90 9.06 17.25
CA ARG A 17 12.78 8.06 18.33
C ARG A 17 13.14 6.64 17.89
N GLN A 18 12.91 6.29 16.63
CA GLN A 18 13.22 4.95 16.11
C GLN A 18 14.73 4.68 16.11
N GLU A 19 15.55 5.68 15.78
CA GLU A 19 17.00 5.55 15.81
C GLU A 19 17.53 5.40 17.24
N GLU A 20 16.86 6.03 18.23
CA GLU A 20 17.20 5.87 19.65
C GLU A 20 16.79 4.50 20.21
N TRP A 21 15.59 4.04 19.84
CA TRP A 21 14.98 2.84 20.44
C TRP A 21 15.49 1.54 19.82
N CYS A 22 15.80 1.55 18.52
CA CYS A 22 16.13 0.38 17.74
C CYS A 22 17.31 0.64 16.77
N PRO A 23 18.50 1.00 17.28
CA PRO A 23 19.64 1.33 16.43
C PRO A 23 20.08 0.15 15.54
N ASP A 24 19.90 -1.09 16.01
CA ASP A 24 20.41 -2.29 15.34
C ASP A 24 19.31 -3.20 14.73
N GLN A 25 18.02 -2.89 14.97
CA GLN A 25 16.90 -3.75 14.59
C GLN A 25 15.69 -2.93 14.15
N LYS A 26 15.63 -2.58 12.87
CA LYS A 26 14.49 -1.84 12.31
C LYS A 26 13.34 -2.80 11.99
N PRO A 27 12.15 -2.67 12.63
CA PRO A 27 11.03 -3.56 12.34
C PRO A 27 10.54 -3.38 10.90
N ASP A 28 10.26 -4.51 10.24
CA ASP A 28 9.71 -4.50 8.89
C ASP A 28 8.22 -4.16 8.87
N LEU A 29 7.68 -3.97 7.66
CA LEU A 29 6.29 -3.59 7.48
C LEU A 29 5.30 -4.66 7.99
N SER A 30 5.68 -5.94 7.92
CA SER A 30 4.82 -7.03 8.38
C SER A 30 4.67 -7.02 9.90
N PHE A 31 5.77 -6.76 10.61
CA PHE A 31 5.78 -6.59 12.06
C PHE A 31 4.94 -5.37 12.46
N ARG A 32 5.18 -4.22 11.83
CA ARG A 32 4.42 -2.98 12.10
C ARG A 32 2.92 -3.12 11.84
N GLY A 33 2.56 -3.79 10.75
CA GLY A 33 1.16 -4.07 10.43
C GLY A 33 0.49 -4.97 11.47
N ASN A 34 1.22 -5.97 12.00
CA ASN A 34 0.72 -6.84 13.05
C ASN A 34 0.61 -6.13 14.41
N GLU A 35 1.59 -5.27 14.75
CA GLU A 35 1.56 -4.38 15.92
C GLU A 35 0.31 -3.48 15.87
N MET A 36 0.08 -2.80 14.73
CA MET A 36 -1.13 -1.99 14.52
C MET A 36 -2.43 -2.79 14.70
N ALA A 37 -2.49 -4.02 14.19
CA ALA A 37 -3.68 -4.87 14.38
C ALA A 37 -3.90 -5.23 15.86
N GLY A 38 -2.82 -5.40 16.63
CA GLY A 38 -2.84 -5.57 18.08
C GLY A 38 -3.54 -4.40 18.78
N GLU A 39 -3.04 -3.18 18.55
CA GLU A 39 -3.57 -1.96 19.18
C GLU A 39 -5.04 -1.70 18.81
N VAL A 40 -5.41 -1.97 17.55
CA VAL A 40 -6.81 -1.91 17.12
C VAL A 40 -7.67 -2.92 17.91
N GLY A 41 -7.15 -4.12 18.16
CA GLY A 41 -7.81 -5.13 18.97
C GLY A 41 -8.01 -4.69 20.43
N GLU A 42 -7.03 -4.03 21.02
CA GLU A 42 -7.10 -3.48 22.38
C GLU A 42 -8.17 -2.37 22.47
N ALA A 43 -8.15 -1.42 21.51
CA ALA A 43 -9.18 -0.39 21.38
C ALA A 43 -10.58 -1.00 21.23
N CYS A 44 -10.76 -2.00 20.34
CA CYS A 44 -12.03 -2.71 20.19
C CYS A 44 -12.48 -3.39 21.50
N ASN A 45 -11.55 -3.95 22.26
CA ASN A 45 -11.85 -4.57 23.54
C ASN A 45 -12.32 -3.54 24.58
N VAL A 46 -11.73 -2.35 24.60
CA VAL A 46 -12.17 -1.24 25.47
C VAL A 46 -13.55 -0.72 25.04
N ILE A 47 -13.79 -0.47 23.75
CA ILE A 47 -15.11 -0.06 23.22
C ILE A 47 -16.19 -1.08 23.63
N LYS A 48 -15.91 -2.38 23.48
CA LYS A 48 -16.81 -3.45 23.92
C LYS A 48 -17.15 -3.36 25.41
N LYS A 49 -16.16 -3.03 26.26
CA LYS A 49 -16.38 -2.87 27.72
C LYS A 49 -17.23 -1.63 28.03
N LEU A 50 -17.06 -0.53 27.29
CA LEU A 50 -17.88 0.68 27.41
C LEU A 50 -19.33 0.44 27.00
N GLU A 51 -19.58 -0.19 25.85
CA GLU A 51 -20.95 -0.50 25.40
C GLU A 51 -21.64 -1.50 26.33
N ARG A 52 -20.89 -2.47 26.87
CA ARG A 52 -21.41 -3.39 27.88
C ARG A 52 -21.91 -2.66 29.12
N GLU A 53 -21.21 -1.61 29.55
CA GLU A 53 -21.67 -0.75 30.65
C GLU A 53 -22.96 -0.04 30.28
N ARG A 54 -22.96 0.63 29.12
CA ARG A 54 -24.11 1.38 28.60
C ARG A 54 -25.37 0.53 28.47
N HIS A 55 -25.22 -0.74 28.10
CA HIS A 55 -26.33 -1.68 27.95
C HIS A 55 -26.69 -2.45 29.24
N GLY A 56 -25.95 -2.27 30.34
CA GLY A 56 -26.19 -3.02 31.58
C GLY A 56 -25.84 -4.51 31.49
N TRP A 57 -25.02 -4.92 30.52
CA TRP A 57 -24.66 -6.31 30.31
C TRP A 57 -23.60 -6.79 31.33
N ARG A 58 -23.60 -8.08 31.63
CA ARG A 58 -22.62 -8.69 32.56
C ARG A 58 -21.21 -8.67 31.94
N GLY A 59 -20.20 -8.37 32.77
CA GLY A 59 -18.78 -8.46 32.42
C GLY A 59 -17.95 -7.29 32.94
N SER A 60 -16.67 -7.23 32.55
CA SER A 60 -15.76 -6.13 32.90
C SER A 60 -16.18 -4.78 32.29
N ARG A 61 -15.66 -3.70 32.86
CA ARG A 61 -15.88 -2.31 32.45
C ARG A 61 -14.57 -1.66 32.02
N ALA A 62 -14.67 -0.52 31.37
CA ALA A 62 -13.54 0.31 31.01
C ALA A 62 -13.95 1.77 31.07
N THR A 63 -12.97 2.68 30.99
CA THR A 63 -13.23 4.11 31.02
C THR A 63 -12.89 4.77 29.68
N LYS A 64 -13.30 6.03 29.51
CA LYS A 64 -12.97 6.79 28.29
C LYS A 64 -11.49 7.12 28.22
N GLU A 65 -10.82 7.24 29.37
CA GLU A 65 -9.38 7.47 29.47
C GLU A 65 -8.62 6.27 28.93
N GLN A 66 -9.05 5.05 29.27
CA GLN A 66 -8.50 3.82 28.68
C GLN A 66 -8.75 3.80 27.17
N LEU A 67 -9.93 4.20 26.70
CA LEU A 67 -10.18 4.26 25.26
C LEU A 67 -9.26 5.28 24.56
N ALA A 68 -8.99 6.41 25.20
CA ALA A 68 -8.12 7.44 24.64
C ALA A 68 -6.68 6.94 24.49
N GLU A 69 -6.19 6.14 25.44
CA GLU A 69 -4.88 5.48 25.40
C GLU A 69 -4.79 4.52 24.21
N GLU A 70 -5.71 3.55 24.11
CA GLU A 70 -5.69 2.59 22.99
C GLU A 70 -5.88 3.24 21.62
N LEU A 71 -6.72 4.29 21.53
CA LEU A 71 -6.86 5.04 20.28
C LEU A 71 -5.60 5.82 19.93
N ALA A 72 -4.83 6.29 20.91
CA ALA A 72 -3.53 6.91 20.66
C ALA A 72 -2.53 5.87 20.12
N ASP A 73 -2.51 4.66 20.67
CA ASP A 73 -1.63 3.59 20.21
C ASP A 73 -1.95 3.16 18.76
N VAL A 74 -3.23 3.13 18.39
CA VAL A 74 -3.64 2.95 16.98
C VAL A 74 -3.07 4.05 16.07
N VAL A 75 -3.10 5.31 16.51
CA VAL A 75 -2.52 6.43 15.73
C VAL A 75 -1.00 6.27 15.61
N HIS A 76 -0.31 5.96 16.71
CA HIS A 76 1.14 5.78 16.71
C HIS A 76 1.58 4.63 15.81
N THR A 77 0.90 3.49 15.85
CA THR A 77 1.24 2.32 15.03
C THR A 77 0.90 2.50 13.55
N ALA A 78 -0.17 3.22 13.21
CA ALA A 78 -0.45 3.61 11.83
C ALA A 78 0.65 4.55 11.27
N VAL A 79 1.13 5.50 12.07
CA VAL A 79 2.26 6.38 11.71
C VAL A 79 3.53 5.56 11.47
N LEU A 80 3.83 4.59 12.34
CA LEU A 80 5.00 3.72 12.16
C LEU A 80 4.91 2.87 10.89
N CYS A 81 3.73 2.37 10.53
CA CYS A 81 3.51 1.71 9.24
C CYS A 81 3.80 2.65 8.06
N ALA A 82 3.32 3.89 8.13
CA ALA A 82 3.54 4.89 7.09
C ALA A 82 5.03 5.21 6.92
N ILE A 83 5.77 5.38 8.01
CA ILE A 83 7.23 5.56 8.00
C ILE A 83 7.92 4.38 7.31
N THR A 84 7.62 3.14 7.72
CA THR A 84 8.24 1.94 7.14
C THR A 84 7.89 1.75 5.67
N ALA A 85 6.71 2.19 5.23
CA ALA A 85 6.26 2.12 3.84
C ALA A 85 6.72 3.31 2.97
N GLY A 86 7.37 4.33 3.54
CA GLY A 86 7.76 5.55 2.80
C GLY A 86 6.59 6.44 2.40
N ILE A 87 5.52 6.45 3.20
CA ILE A 87 4.28 7.22 2.94
C ILE A 87 4.28 8.50 3.78
N ASP A 88 4.03 9.63 3.13
CA ASP A 88 3.68 10.88 3.81
C ASP A 88 2.22 10.82 4.25
N LEU A 89 1.98 10.66 5.56
CA LEU A 89 0.67 10.27 6.08
C LEU A 89 -0.28 11.47 6.15
N GLU A 90 0.24 12.67 6.45
CA GLU A 90 -0.61 13.85 6.61
C GLU A 90 -1.36 14.23 5.32
N PRO A 91 -0.70 14.37 4.15
CA PRO A 91 -1.39 14.61 2.90
C PRO A 91 -2.36 13.48 2.56
N ALA A 92 -1.96 12.22 2.76
CA ALA A 92 -2.81 11.07 2.47
C ALA A 92 -4.12 11.07 3.30
N VAL A 93 -4.05 11.48 4.57
CA VAL A 93 -5.23 11.63 5.45
C VAL A 93 -6.13 12.77 4.97
N ILE A 94 -5.54 13.92 4.59
CA ILE A 94 -6.27 15.08 4.08
C ILE A 94 -6.99 14.74 2.78
N ASP A 95 -6.29 14.13 1.84
CA ASP A 95 -6.82 13.72 0.53
C ASP A 95 -7.93 12.69 0.70
N LYS A 96 -7.74 11.72 1.61
CA LYS A 96 -8.78 10.73 1.89
C LYS A 96 -10.04 11.36 2.48
N PHE A 97 -9.90 12.32 3.40
CA PHE A 97 -11.03 13.05 3.96
C PHE A 97 -11.75 13.86 2.87
N ASN A 98 -11.00 14.63 2.09
CA ASN A 98 -11.56 15.53 1.09
C ASN A 98 -12.23 14.78 -0.07
N SER A 99 -11.63 13.69 -0.56
CA SER A 99 -12.23 12.81 -1.58
C SER A 99 -13.52 12.14 -1.08
N THR A 100 -13.56 11.73 0.20
CA THR A 100 -14.79 11.19 0.80
C THR A 100 -15.89 12.25 0.88
N SER A 101 -15.52 13.48 1.25
CA SER A 101 -16.47 14.58 1.29
C SER A 101 -16.99 14.96 -0.10
N GLU A 102 -16.15 14.95 -1.13
CA GLU A 102 -16.56 15.17 -2.51
C GLU A 102 -17.50 14.09 -3.02
N LYS A 103 -17.14 12.82 -2.82
CA LYS A 103 -17.95 11.65 -3.20
C LYS A 103 -19.38 11.73 -2.65
N ASN A 104 -19.56 12.33 -1.48
CA ASN A 104 -20.85 12.45 -0.80
C ASN A 104 -21.49 13.84 -0.91
N GLY A 105 -20.93 14.75 -1.73
CA GLY A 105 -21.47 16.11 -1.90
C GLY A 105 -21.44 16.96 -0.63
N LEU A 106 -20.56 16.65 0.32
CA LEU A 106 -20.41 17.37 1.58
C LEU A 106 -19.60 18.66 1.36
N ALA A 107 -19.86 19.69 2.17
CA ALA A 107 -19.09 20.95 2.14
C ALA A 107 -17.83 20.92 3.02
N SER A 108 -17.77 20.02 4.01
CA SER A 108 -16.66 19.93 4.95
C SER A 108 -15.36 19.51 4.25
N ARG A 109 -14.29 20.26 4.48
CA ARG A 109 -12.94 19.98 3.96
C ARG A 109 -11.91 20.26 5.04
N ILE A 110 -10.84 19.46 5.04
CA ILE A 110 -9.64 19.74 5.85
C ILE A 110 -8.65 20.45 4.94
N ARG A 111 -8.08 21.55 5.43
CA ARG A 111 -6.95 22.23 4.83
C ARG A 111 -5.72 21.88 5.67
N SER A 112 -4.61 21.52 5.03
CA SER A 112 -3.35 21.37 5.76
C SER A 112 -2.96 22.72 6.38
N CYS A 113 -2.41 22.70 7.58
CA CYS A 113 -1.75 23.87 8.18
C CYS A 113 -0.40 24.19 7.51
N LEU A 114 0.13 23.30 6.68
CA LEU A 114 1.24 23.57 5.76
C LEU A 114 0.87 24.58 4.64
N LEU A 115 -0.40 25.02 4.56
CA LEU A 115 -0.83 26.09 3.67
C LEU A 115 -0.57 27.50 4.23
N ASP A 116 -0.18 27.64 5.51
CA ASP A 116 0.43 28.87 6.00
C ASP A 116 1.90 28.86 5.55
N LYS A 117 2.11 29.29 4.30
CA LYS A 117 3.45 29.48 3.74
C LYS A 117 4.28 30.30 4.73
N PRO A 118 5.49 29.88 5.14
CA PRO A 118 6.44 30.83 5.69
C PRO A 118 6.64 31.94 4.65
N GLU A 119 6.72 33.19 5.12
CA GLU A 119 7.12 34.34 4.31
C GLU A 119 8.30 33.93 3.43
N ALA A 120 8.22 34.30 2.15
CA ALA A 120 9.19 33.92 1.13
C ALA A 120 10.62 34.14 1.67
N VAL A 121 11.31 33.04 1.98
CA VAL A 121 12.75 33.06 2.16
C VAL A 121 13.30 33.24 0.75
N GLU A 122 13.66 34.48 0.43
CA GLU A 122 14.44 34.77 -0.77
C GLU A 122 15.74 33.96 -0.72
N GLY A 123 15.95 33.17 -1.77
CA GLY A 123 17.28 32.68 -2.13
C GLY A 123 17.68 31.33 -1.54
N VAL A 124 17.11 30.24 -2.08
CA VAL A 124 17.92 29.06 -2.40
C VAL A 124 17.47 28.53 -3.77
N ALA A 125 18.32 28.68 -4.78
CA ALA A 125 18.11 28.10 -6.09
C ALA A 125 18.23 26.57 -5.99
N VAL A 126 17.17 25.86 -6.39
CA VAL A 126 17.23 24.43 -6.65
C VAL A 126 17.03 24.27 -8.16
N ASP A 127 18.14 24.24 -8.89
CA ASP A 127 18.19 24.05 -10.34
C ASP A 127 17.66 22.65 -10.71
N GLY A 128 16.81 22.59 -11.72
CA GLY A 128 16.23 21.33 -12.24
C GLY A 128 14.91 21.48 -12.99
N TRP A 129 14.34 22.69 -13.05
CA TRP A 129 13.13 22.98 -13.82
C TRP A 129 13.49 23.60 -15.16
N TYR A 130 13.00 22.98 -16.24
CA TYR A 130 13.25 23.41 -17.61
C TYR A 130 11.96 23.79 -18.33
N ASP A 131 12.05 24.85 -19.14
CA ASP A 131 10.99 25.25 -20.07
C ASP A 131 11.16 24.47 -21.39
N GLY A 132 10.06 23.90 -21.90
CA GLY A 132 10.04 23.06 -23.11
C GLY A 132 9.87 21.56 -22.80
N ALA A 133 9.15 20.83 -23.67
CA ALA A 133 8.84 19.42 -23.44
C ALA A 133 10.08 18.50 -23.63
N PRO A 134 10.27 17.48 -22.78
CA PRO A 134 11.36 16.52 -22.93
C PRO A 134 11.25 15.75 -24.26
N GLY A 135 12.39 15.25 -24.75
CA GLY A 135 12.46 14.46 -25.98
C GLY A 135 11.67 13.16 -25.81
N LYS A 136 10.47 13.10 -26.40
CA LYS A 136 9.37 12.16 -26.18
C LYS A 136 9.75 10.66 -26.34
N PRO A 137 10.13 9.93 -25.26
CA PRO A 137 10.29 8.49 -25.29
C PRO A 137 8.94 7.89 -24.89
N TRP A 138 8.09 7.69 -25.89
CA TRP A 138 6.68 7.34 -25.75
C TRP A 138 6.45 6.14 -24.83
N ALA A 139 5.64 6.29 -23.78
CA ALA A 139 5.31 5.23 -22.81
C ALA A 139 6.49 4.54 -22.10
N GLU A 140 7.73 4.99 -22.33
CA GLU A 140 8.95 4.33 -21.86
C GLU A 140 9.55 5.01 -20.60
N GLU A 141 9.19 6.27 -20.35
CA GLU A 141 9.68 7.02 -19.19
C GLU A 141 8.56 7.77 -18.46
N TRP A 142 8.72 7.86 -17.14
CA TRP A 142 7.89 8.69 -16.27
C TRP A 142 8.58 10.03 -16.02
N PHE A 143 7.83 11.11 -16.22
CA PHE A 143 8.29 12.49 -16.03
C PHE A 143 7.61 13.13 -14.84
N ILE A 144 8.33 13.97 -14.12
CA ILE A 144 7.73 14.88 -13.14
C ILE A 144 7.47 16.22 -13.85
N ALA A 145 6.22 16.66 -13.83
CA ALA A 145 5.81 17.92 -14.42
C ALA A 145 5.07 18.80 -13.41
N GLU A 146 5.22 20.12 -13.54
CA GLU A 146 4.35 21.07 -12.85
C GLU A 146 3.20 21.43 -13.79
N THR A 147 1.96 21.32 -13.30
CA THR A 147 0.77 21.74 -14.05
C THR A 147 0.63 23.27 -14.05
N THR A 148 -0.22 23.82 -14.92
CA THR A 148 -0.57 25.24 -14.90
C THR A 148 -1.29 25.66 -13.61
N TRP A 149 -1.84 24.71 -12.85
CA TRP A 149 -2.43 24.93 -11.52
C TRP A 149 -1.41 24.82 -10.37
N GLY A 150 -0.16 24.47 -10.66
CA GLY A 150 0.94 24.42 -9.70
C GLY A 150 1.11 23.06 -9.02
N ASP A 151 0.32 22.06 -9.40
CA ASP A 151 0.46 20.69 -8.90
C ASP A 151 1.68 20.02 -9.54
N ARG A 152 2.32 19.11 -8.80
CA ARG A 152 3.39 18.27 -9.33
C ARG A 152 2.83 16.88 -9.61
N VAL A 153 2.93 16.45 -10.86
CA VAL A 153 2.34 15.21 -11.35
C VAL A 153 3.41 14.34 -11.98
N VAL A 154 3.26 13.01 -11.81
CA VAL A 154 4.10 12.01 -12.47
C VAL A 154 3.33 11.48 -13.68
N LEU A 155 3.91 11.62 -14.86
CA LEU A 155 3.23 11.47 -16.14
C LEU A 155 4.03 10.59 -17.10
N THR A 156 3.33 9.88 -17.99
CA THR A 156 3.90 9.24 -19.17
C THR A 156 3.22 9.74 -20.43
N ALA A 157 3.97 9.87 -21.53
CA ALA A 157 3.42 10.30 -22.81
C ALA A 157 2.53 9.20 -23.43
N LEU A 158 1.39 9.59 -23.99
CA LEU A 158 0.55 8.71 -24.80
C LEU A 158 1.12 8.56 -26.22
N PRO A 159 0.84 7.45 -26.93
CA PRO A 159 1.30 7.26 -28.31
C PRO A 159 0.92 8.42 -29.24
N GLU A 160 1.75 8.67 -30.26
CA GLU A 160 1.67 9.82 -31.19
C GLU A 160 0.27 10.02 -31.83
N GLU A 161 -0.51 8.96 -31.91
CA GLU A 161 -1.88 8.91 -32.43
C GLU A 161 -2.89 9.74 -31.63
N TRP A 162 -2.53 10.24 -30.43
CA TRP A 162 -3.41 10.97 -29.49
C TRP A 162 -2.86 12.35 -29.05
N THR A 163 -2.69 13.26 -30.01
CA THR A 163 -2.53 14.72 -29.77
C THR A 163 -1.42 15.18 -28.82
N TYR A 164 -0.45 14.31 -28.51
CA TYR A 164 0.67 14.58 -27.59
C TYR A 164 0.29 14.73 -26.10
N ASP A 165 -0.82 14.12 -25.70
CA ASP A 165 -1.30 14.17 -24.31
C ASP A 165 -0.61 13.14 -23.40
N PHE A 166 -0.85 13.26 -22.10
CA PHE A 166 -0.18 12.49 -21.05
C PHE A 166 -1.19 11.71 -20.22
N LYS A 167 -0.70 10.70 -19.51
CA LYS A 167 -1.46 10.05 -18.44
C LYS A 167 -0.62 9.90 -17.18
N THR A 168 -1.27 9.95 -16.02
CA THR A 168 -0.69 9.65 -14.71
C THR A 168 -0.66 8.14 -14.44
N ALA A 169 -0.05 7.74 -13.33
CA ALA A 169 0.09 6.33 -12.91
C ALA A 169 -1.25 5.62 -12.67
N ASP A 170 -2.31 6.38 -12.38
CA ASP A 170 -3.68 5.89 -12.20
C ASP A 170 -4.52 5.96 -13.49
N ASP A 171 -3.89 6.13 -14.66
CA ASP A 171 -4.51 6.31 -15.97
C ASP A 171 -5.38 7.58 -16.10
N THR A 172 -5.24 8.56 -15.21
CA THR A 172 -5.90 9.87 -15.40
C THR A 172 -5.29 10.61 -16.58
N TYR A 173 -6.13 10.99 -17.54
CA TYR A 173 -5.73 11.71 -18.75
C TYR A 173 -5.45 13.19 -18.46
N ILE A 174 -4.32 13.69 -18.97
CA ILE A 174 -3.86 15.08 -18.81
C ILE A 174 -3.45 15.64 -20.16
N LYS A 175 -3.97 16.82 -20.50
CA LYS A 175 -3.65 17.48 -21.75
C LYS A 175 -2.29 18.15 -21.72
N ALA A 176 -1.62 18.20 -22.87
CA ALA A 176 -0.30 18.82 -22.98
C ALA A 176 -0.28 20.32 -22.61
N ASP A 177 -1.35 21.05 -22.88
CA ASP A 177 -1.51 22.47 -22.57
C ASP A 177 -1.66 22.77 -21.06
N MET A 178 -1.90 21.73 -20.26
CA MET A 178 -1.96 21.82 -18.80
C MET A 178 -0.59 21.70 -18.14
N ILE A 179 0.48 21.49 -18.92
CA ILE A 179 1.84 21.37 -18.39
C ILE A 179 2.58 22.70 -18.50
N LYS A 180 3.09 23.17 -17.37
CA LYS A 180 3.80 24.44 -17.24
C LYS A 180 5.30 24.29 -17.44
N ARG A 181 5.93 23.30 -16.81
CA ARG A 181 7.39 23.06 -16.86
C ARG A 181 7.75 21.65 -16.38
N TRP A 182 8.96 21.21 -16.71
CA TRP A 182 9.40 19.82 -16.54
C TRP A 182 10.59 19.71 -15.60
N MET A 183 10.64 18.64 -14.81
CA MET A 183 11.79 18.28 -13.97
C MET A 183 12.51 17.07 -14.60
N GLN A 184 13.80 17.24 -14.90
CA GLN A 184 14.62 16.22 -15.56
C GLN A 184 15.75 15.74 -14.64
N PHE A 185 15.98 14.42 -14.60
CA PHE A 185 17.13 13.83 -13.90
C PHE A 185 18.35 13.75 -14.83
N PRO A 186 19.58 14.00 -14.35
CA PRO A 186 20.80 14.00 -15.18
C PRO A 186 21.24 12.61 -15.70
N ASP A 187 20.66 11.53 -15.21
CA ASP A 187 21.21 10.17 -15.25
C ASP A 187 20.20 9.10 -15.72
N SER A 188 19.14 9.47 -16.45
CA SER A 188 18.25 8.46 -17.03
C SER A 188 18.99 7.58 -18.06
N GLN A 189 19.11 6.29 -17.74
CA GLN A 189 19.68 5.26 -18.60
C GLN A 189 18.55 4.39 -19.16
N TYR A 190 18.50 4.27 -20.48
CA TYR A 190 17.58 3.40 -21.20
C TYR A 190 17.74 1.94 -20.78
N ILE A 191 16.66 1.33 -20.27
CA ILE A 191 16.53 -0.11 -20.05
C ILE A 191 15.56 -0.63 -21.11
N ALA A 192 16.05 -1.38 -22.09
CA ALA A 192 15.22 -1.98 -23.12
C ALA A 192 14.15 -2.91 -22.50
N PRO A 193 12.90 -2.92 -23.00
CA PRO A 193 11.90 -3.89 -22.58
C PRO A 193 12.45 -5.30 -22.81
N ALA A 194 12.62 -6.09 -21.74
CA ALA A 194 12.92 -7.50 -21.87
C ALA A 194 11.74 -8.17 -22.60
N ASP A 195 12.06 -9.07 -23.54
CA ASP A 195 11.15 -9.82 -24.40
C ASP A 195 9.72 -9.91 -23.85
N THR A 196 8.81 -9.15 -24.47
CA THR A 196 7.39 -9.10 -24.10
C THR A 196 6.76 -10.48 -24.07
N ASP A 197 7.27 -11.40 -24.88
CA ASP A 197 6.81 -12.80 -24.93
C ASP A 197 7.11 -13.55 -23.64
N ALA A 198 8.25 -13.31 -22.98
CA ALA A 198 8.61 -13.96 -21.73
C ALA A 198 7.82 -13.39 -20.55
N ALA A 199 7.61 -12.07 -20.51
CA ALA A 199 6.82 -11.39 -19.49
C ALA A 199 5.32 -11.72 -19.60
N GLN A 200 4.80 -11.79 -20.82
CA GLN A 200 3.41 -12.19 -21.10
C GLN A 200 3.19 -13.67 -20.77
N SER A 201 4.15 -14.54 -21.12
CA SER A 201 4.14 -15.94 -20.70
C SER A 201 4.23 -16.11 -19.18
N ALA A 202 5.03 -15.29 -18.49
CA ALA A 202 5.12 -15.30 -17.03
C ALA A 202 3.80 -14.84 -16.37
N GLY A 203 3.17 -13.81 -16.93
CA GLY A 203 1.86 -13.33 -16.49
C GLY A 203 0.75 -14.36 -16.70
N GLU A 204 0.77 -15.10 -17.81
CA GLU A 204 -0.17 -16.20 -18.08
C GLU A 204 0.04 -17.38 -17.11
N ARG A 205 1.30 -17.76 -16.84
CA ARG A 205 1.62 -18.76 -15.82
C ARG A 205 1.12 -18.35 -14.43
N LEU A 206 1.35 -17.09 -14.04
CA LEU A 206 0.89 -16.57 -12.75
C LEU A 206 -0.64 -16.56 -12.65
N ARG A 207 -1.34 -16.14 -13.70
CA ARG A 207 -2.82 -16.18 -13.75
C ARG A 207 -3.34 -17.62 -13.68
N GLY A 208 -2.67 -18.56 -14.34
CA GLY A 208 -2.98 -19.99 -14.25
C GLY A 208 -2.81 -20.54 -12.84
N LEU A 209 -1.71 -20.21 -12.17
CA LEU A 209 -1.44 -20.57 -10.78
C LEU A 209 -2.48 -20.01 -9.82
N ILE A 210 -2.83 -18.73 -9.97
CA ILE A 210 -3.86 -18.07 -9.16
C ILE A 210 -5.23 -18.73 -9.38
N ARG A 211 -5.59 -19.04 -10.64
CA ARG A 211 -6.85 -19.71 -10.96
C ARG A 211 -6.91 -21.12 -10.36
N TRP A 212 -5.83 -21.89 -10.49
CA TRP A 212 -5.74 -23.21 -9.90
C TRP A 212 -5.85 -23.16 -8.37
N ALA A 213 -5.14 -22.24 -7.72
CA ALA A 213 -5.20 -22.07 -6.27
C ALA A 213 -6.60 -21.66 -5.81
N HIS A 214 -7.23 -20.73 -6.53
CA HIS A 214 -8.61 -20.34 -6.31
C HIS A 214 -9.55 -21.53 -6.43
N ASP A 215 -9.50 -22.28 -7.53
CA ASP A 215 -10.45 -23.38 -7.77
C ASP A 215 -10.24 -24.55 -6.79
N THR A 216 -8.99 -24.80 -6.40
CA THR A 216 -8.64 -25.77 -5.34
C THR A 216 -9.21 -25.37 -3.98
N LEU A 217 -9.33 -24.07 -3.72
CA LEU A 217 -9.93 -23.53 -2.49
C LEU A 217 -11.44 -23.22 -2.64
N TYR A 218 -11.97 -23.08 -3.85
CA TYR A 218 -13.34 -22.62 -4.07
C TYR A 218 -14.39 -23.70 -3.79
N GLU A 219 -14.01 -24.98 -3.73
CA GLU A 219 -14.91 -26.04 -3.24
C GLU A 219 -15.32 -25.85 -1.75
N ILE A 220 -14.77 -24.84 -1.07
CA ILE A 220 -15.19 -24.37 0.25
C ILE A 220 -16.48 -23.55 0.10
N ASN A 221 -17.62 -24.23 0.05
CA ASN A 221 -18.92 -23.59 0.21
C ASN A 221 -19.18 -23.32 1.72
N PRO A 222 -19.33 -22.05 2.17
CA PRO A 222 -19.63 -21.73 3.57
C PRO A 222 -20.95 -22.32 4.11
N SER A 223 -21.76 -22.92 3.24
CA SER A 223 -23.07 -23.48 3.55
C SER A 223 -23.06 -24.96 3.94
N ASN A 224 -21.93 -25.66 3.80
CA ASN A 224 -21.78 -27.09 4.10
C ASN A 224 -20.59 -27.29 5.05
N TYR A 225 -20.84 -27.53 6.34
CA TYR A 225 -19.81 -27.75 7.36
C TYR A 225 -20.09 -29.05 8.13
N ASP A 226 -19.37 -30.12 7.79
CA ASP A 226 -19.19 -31.30 8.64
C ASP A 226 -17.71 -31.61 8.95
N HIS A 227 -17.44 -32.61 9.81
CA HIS A 227 -16.09 -32.97 10.27
C HIS A 227 -15.19 -33.52 9.14
N ASP A 228 -15.78 -34.23 8.17
CA ASP A 228 -15.04 -34.85 7.07
C ASP A 228 -14.62 -33.78 6.03
N GLU A 229 -15.37 -32.68 5.95
CA GLU A 229 -15.05 -31.52 5.11
C GLU A 229 -13.86 -30.70 5.65
N VAL A 230 -13.57 -30.71 6.96
CA VAL A 230 -12.39 -30.04 7.55
C VAL A 230 -11.08 -30.73 7.17
N CYS A 231 -11.07 -32.07 7.09
CA CYS A 231 -9.88 -32.80 6.62
C CYS A 231 -9.60 -32.51 5.15
N LYS A 232 -10.65 -32.46 4.32
CA LYS A 232 -10.53 -32.08 2.90
C LYS A 232 -10.04 -30.65 2.72
N LEU A 233 -10.47 -29.73 3.58
CA LEU A 233 -9.99 -28.35 3.61
C LEU A 233 -8.49 -28.27 3.88
N ASN A 234 -8.02 -28.99 4.90
CA ASN A 234 -6.61 -29.03 5.23
C ASN A 234 -5.80 -29.64 4.07
N ASP A 235 -6.30 -30.70 3.45
CA ASP A 235 -5.66 -31.32 2.29
C ASP A 235 -5.58 -30.36 1.11
N ALA A 236 -6.66 -29.67 0.75
CA ALA A 236 -6.68 -28.67 -0.32
C ALA A 236 -5.73 -27.50 -0.03
N SER A 237 -5.69 -27.02 1.22
CA SER A 237 -4.79 -25.94 1.64
C SER A 237 -3.33 -26.37 1.58
N VAL A 238 -3.00 -27.59 2.04
CA VAL A 238 -1.66 -28.18 1.92
C VAL A 238 -1.27 -28.34 0.46
N GLU A 239 -2.20 -28.71 -0.41
CA GLU A 239 -1.93 -28.82 -1.84
C GLU A 239 -1.60 -27.47 -2.48
N VAL A 240 -2.34 -26.41 -2.14
CA VAL A 240 -2.01 -25.04 -2.60
C VAL A 240 -0.64 -24.61 -2.10
N ILE A 241 -0.32 -24.83 -0.83
CA ILE A 241 1.00 -24.53 -0.25
C ILE A 241 2.10 -25.25 -1.03
N LEU A 242 1.94 -26.56 -1.28
CA LEU A 242 2.93 -27.35 -2.00
C LEU A 242 3.05 -26.95 -3.48
N GLY A 243 1.96 -26.50 -4.11
CA GLY A 243 2.00 -25.96 -5.48
C GLY A 243 2.74 -24.63 -5.56
N LEU A 244 2.49 -23.72 -4.63
CA LEU A 244 3.20 -22.45 -4.53
C LEU A 244 4.69 -22.64 -4.20
N ALA A 245 5.02 -23.63 -3.36
CA ALA A 245 6.40 -23.94 -3.01
C ALA A 245 7.27 -24.27 -4.23
N VAL A 246 6.69 -24.97 -5.22
CA VAL A 246 7.39 -25.30 -6.47
C VAL A 246 7.74 -24.03 -7.25
N GLU A 247 6.81 -23.07 -7.33
CA GLU A 247 7.01 -21.79 -8.02
C GLU A 247 7.97 -20.85 -7.27
N LEU A 248 7.96 -20.92 -5.93
CA LEU A 248 8.84 -20.13 -5.06
C LEU A 248 10.24 -20.76 -4.87
N GLY A 249 10.47 -21.96 -5.37
CA GLY A 249 11.73 -22.71 -5.15
C GLY A 249 11.91 -23.20 -3.71
N GLU A 250 10.83 -23.26 -2.94
CA GLU A 250 10.83 -23.68 -1.54
C GLU A 250 10.64 -25.20 -1.42
N LYS A 251 11.37 -25.83 -0.49
CA LYS A 251 11.30 -27.28 -0.28
C LYS A 251 10.49 -27.70 0.94
N HIS A 252 10.14 -26.77 1.83
CA HIS A 252 9.47 -27.03 3.12
C HIS A 252 10.03 -28.26 3.88
N GLY A 253 11.36 -28.41 3.89
CA GLY A 253 12.04 -29.53 4.57
C GLY A 253 11.85 -30.91 3.92
N LYS A 254 11.28 -31.00 2.71
CA LYS A 254 11.13 -32.26 1.96
C LYS A 254 12.34 -32.52 1.06
N SER A 255 12.67 -33.79 0.85
CA SER A 255 13.77 -34.21 -0.04
C SER A 255 13.35 -34.18 -1.51
N ASP A 256 14.32 -34.13 -2.42
CA ASP A 256 14.06 -34.14 -3.86
C ASP A 256 13.35 -35.44 -4.32
N ALA A 257 13.66 -36.56 -3.68
CA ALA A 257 12.98 -37.83 -3.90
C ALA A 257 11.49 -37.79 -3.52
N TRP A 258 11.14 -37.06 -2.46
CA TRP A 258 9.76 -36.88 -2.03
C TRP A 258 8.98 -36.03 -3.05
N TRP A 259 9.58 -34.95 -3.54
CA TRP A 259 8.98 -34.10 -4.59
C TRP A 259 8.79 -34.86 -5.91
N ALA A 260 9.76 -35.67 -6.31
CA ALA A 260 9.65 -36.52 -7.49
C ALA A 260 8.49 -37.53 -7.38
N GLN A 261 8.34 -38.15 -6.20
CA GLN A 261 7.24 -39.08 -5.93
C GLN A 261 5.88 -38.38 -5.93
N ARG A 262 5.76 -37.22 -5.30
CA ARG A 262 4.53 -36.41 -5.29
C ARG A 262 4.09 -36.05 -6.71
N ASN A 263 5.03 -35.55 -7.51
CA ASN A 263 4.75 -35.11 -8.88
C ASN A 263 4.35 -36.28 -9.78
N ALA A 264 4.92 -37.48 -9.56
CA ALA A 264 4.50 -38.70 -10.26
C ALA A 264 3.05 -39.10 -9.92
N ILE A 265 2.65 -39.03 -8.64
CA ILE A 265 1.28 -39.37 -8.21
C ILE A 265 0.24 -38.37 -8.76
N LYS A 266 0.61 -37.10 -8.91
CA LYS A 266 -0.29 -36.05 -9.42
C LYS A 266 -0.36 -35.98 -10.94
N GLY A 267 0.72 -36.31 -11.64
CA GLY A 267 0.76 -36.38 -13.11
C GLY A 267 -0.22 -37.39 -13.71
N ASP A 268 -0.60 -38.42 -12.96
CA ASP A 268 -1.59 -39.43 -13.36
C ASP A 268 -3.07 -39.01 -13.13
N ARG A 269 -3.32 -37.82 -12.56
CA ARG A 269 -4.68 -37.30 -12.27
C ARG A 269 -5.08 -36.09 -13.13
N ALA A 270 -4.29 -35.73 -14.14
CA ALA A 270 -4.59 -34.67 -15.11
C ALA A 270 -5.33 -35.20 -16.35
#